data_AF-A0ABD3J7H7-F1
#
_entry.id   AF-A0ABD3J7H7-F1
#
_cell.length_a   1.000
_cell.length_b   1.000
_cell.length_c   1.000
_cell.angle_alpha   90.00
_cell.angle_beta   90.00
_cell.angle_gamma   90.00
#
_symmetry.space_group_name_H-M   'P 1'
#
loop_
_entity.id
_entity.type
_entity.pdbx_description
1 polymer ?
#
loop_
_entity_poly.entity_id
_entity_poly.type
_entity_poly.pdbx_seq_one_letter_code
_entity_poly.pdbx_strand_id
1 'polypeptide(L)'
;MVATIAVSCPKSTPFQNSSCLKEQNSSFLGGSLKGVSLQLKPRKGGKNVPSLVVASASPAAAEAVSTTGGGRRFYLNITGFPFPLGPFLNRRTIRTEAVKGCIWLFEQEQALGFSSVSTNIRMTVIKLKSGGLWVHAPIAPTKECIELVKELGAPVEYIVLPTFAYEHKIFVGPFSRKFPKARVWVAPRQWSWPLNLPLEFFGIFRAKTLEDEDLSTPWADEIEQKVFSSPEVGIGPYVEVAFYHKRTRTLLITDAVIFVPKKPPECIGKESLLASAKNGLAVKILSKGKEVPEEPVIDNNMNRQKGWERMVLQILFLGPSNLLEPKASFSQMSQKLIVSPIVKTLVFSKVPEKVRDWIDSIARDWRFKRIIPAHFAAPINAGRSDFLAAFAFLDELLGERYVTRPSLSLLFASLLGKAASYFPPDDMKTLSSLDQFLVSVGAVKKTVSGRKQRLRI
;
A
#
# COMPACT_ATOMS: atom_id res chain seq x y z
N MET A 1 11.41 45.64 -29.78
CA MET A 1 12.23 46.45 -28.86
C MET A 1 11.37 46.73 -27.63
N VAL A 2 11.56 46.03 -26.50
CA VAL A 2 12.42 46.42 -25.33
C VAL A 2 11.92 47.78 -24.77
N ALA A 3 11.50 47.99 -23.52
CA ALA A 3 11.92 47.53 -22.17
C ALA A 3 10.88 48.08 -21.13
N THR A 4 10.49 47.40 -20.03
CA THR A 4 10.99 47.52 -18.61
C THR A 4 11.10 48.97 -18.06
N ILE A 5 10.79 49.41 -16.83
CA ILE A 5 10.63 48.93 -15.42
C ILE A 5 9.99 50.15 -14.65
N ALA A 6 9.24 50.03 -13.55
CA ALA A 6 9.69 50.43 -12.19
C ALA A 6 8.57 50.43 -11.13
N VAL A 7 9.01 50.18 -9.90
CA VAL A 7 8.31 49.95 -8.62
C VAL A 7 8.15 51.24 -7.80
N SER A 8 7.11 51.37 -6.96
CA SER A 8 7.25 51.87 -5.57
C SER A 8 6.00 51.64 -4.70
N CYS A 9 6.23 51.20 -3.46
CA CYS A 9 5.30 51.27 -2.32
C CYS A 9 5.41 52.64 -1.62
N PRO A 10 4.41 53.00 -0.80
CA PRO A 10 4.69 53.67 0.47
C PRO A 10 4.04 53.02 1.69
N LYS A 11 4.63 53.38 2.84
CA LYS A 11 4.52 52.81 4.20
C LYS A 11 3.31 53.33 5.01
N SER A 12 3.04 52.56 6.05
CA SER A 12 2.13 52.68 7.21
C SER A 12 2.24 53.94 8.10
N THR A 13 1.17 54.24 8.86
CA THR A 13 1.03 54.25 10.36
C THR A 13 -0.22 55.10 10.77
N PRO A 14 -0.59 55.30 12.06
CA PRO A 14 -1.51 54.44 12.82
C PRO A 14 -2.66 55.25 13.50
N PHE A 15 -3.61 54.57 14.16
CA PHE A 15 -4.55 55.21 15.11
C PHE A 15 -4.53 54.51 16.47
N GLN A 16 -4.25 55.31 17.51
CA GLN A 16 -4.53 55.04 18.92
C GLN A 16 -5.92 55.57 19.28
N ASN A 17 -6.58 54.95 20.26
CA ASN A 17 -7.22 55.68 21.36
C ASN A 17 -7.42 54.77 22.58
N SER A 18 -7.44 55.43 23.73
CA SER A 18 -7.16 54.95 25.09
C SER A 18 -8.36 55.13 26.04
N SER A 19 -8.38 54.36 27.13
CA SER A 19 -8.67 54.77 28.55
C SER A 19 -8.93 53.50 29.40
N CYS A 20 -8.08 53.16 30.40
CA CYS A 20 -8.10 53.53 31.84
C CYS A 20 -9.36 53.01 32.58
N LEU A 21 -9.36 52.40 33.77
CA LEU A 21 -8.41 52.35 34.90
C LEU A 21 -9.00 51.37 35.96
N LYS A 22 -8.20 50.54 36.65
CA LYS A 22 -8.20 50.35 38.12
C LYS A 22 -7.26 49.22 38.58
N GLU A 23 -6.28 49.61 39.38
CA GLU A 23 -5.40 48.76 40.19
C GLU A 23 -6.11 48.22 41.43
N GLN A 24 -5.62 47.09 41.97
CA GLN A 24 -5.39 46.93 43.42
C GLN A 24 -4.20 45.98 43.66
N ASN A 25 -3.21 46.47 44.41
CA ASN A 25 -2.06 45.74 44.95
C ASN A 25 -2.45 44.95 46.21
N SER A 26 -1.79 43.82 46.46
CA SER A 26 -1.27 43.46 47.78
C SER A 26 -0.17 42.39 47.66
N SER A 27 0.59 42.25 48.73
CA SER A 27 2.03 42.04 48.75
C SER A 27 2.46 40.91 49.70
N PHE A 28 3.62 40.31 49.39
CA PHE A 28 4.66 39.78 50.31
C PHE A 28 4.52 38.41 51.01
N LEU A 29 5.57 37.59 50.80
CA LEU A 29 6.43 36.79 51.72
C LEU A 29 7.14 35.71 50.85
N GLY A 30 8.45 35.47 50.83
CA GLY A 30 9.59 35.85 51.66
C GLY A 30 10.51 34.63 51.83
N GLY A 31 11.76 34.68 51.33
CA GLY A 31 12.89 33.81 51.71
C GLY A 31 13.44 32.87 50.61
N SER A 32 14.72 32.55 50.47
CA SER A 32 16.04 33.23 50.52
C SER A 32 17.11 32.11 50.49
N LEU A 33 18.12 32.18 49.61
CA LEU A 33 19.57 32.07 49.90
C LEU A 33 20.43 31.47 48.74
N LYS A 34 21.22 32.38 48.13
CA LYS A 34 22.67 32.35 47.81
C LYS A 34 23.32 31.00 47.46
N GLY A 35 24.00 30.86 46.32
CA GLY A 35 25.40 31.28 46.05
C GLY A 35 26.01 30.21 45.11
N VAL A 36 27.00 30.40 44.24
CA VAL A 36 28.24 31.18 44.29
C VAL A 36 28.72 31.37 42.83
N SER A 37 29.26 32.56 42.54
CA SER A 37 29.97 32.90 41.31
C SER A 37 31.48 32.69 41.50
N LEU A 38 32.17 32.15 40.50
CA LEU A 38 33.63 32.22 40.41
C LEU A 38 34.04 32.67 39.00
N GLN A 39 34.62 33.88 38.95
CA GLN A 39 35.40 34.40 37.84
C GLN A 39 36.69 33.59 37.66
N LEU A 40 37.07 33.35 36.40
CA LEU A 40 38.45 33.05 36.01
C LEU A 40 38.81 33.85 34.75
N LYS A 41 39.91 34.62 34.84
CA LYS A 41 40.56 35.40 33.78
C LYS A 41 41.18 34.50 32.68
N PRO A 42 41.38 35.02 31.45
CA PRO A 42 41.79 34.22 30.30
C PRO A 42 43.31 34.04 30.21
N ARG A 43 43.77 32.85 29.78
CA ARG A 43 45.15 32.63 29.33
C ARG A 43 45.16 31.82 28.02
N LYS A 44 45.98 32.29 27.08
CA LYS A 44 46.07 31.91 25.65
C LYS A 44 46.41 30.44 25.41
N GLY A 45 45.85 29.85 24.36
CA GLY A 45 46.38 28.64 23.72
C GLY A 45 45.53 28.11 22.55
N GLY A 46 46.10 28.16 21.33
CA GLY A 46 45.92 27.13 20.29
C GLY A 46 44.59 27.05 19.52
N LYS A 47 44.63 27.51 18.26
CA LYS A 47 43.59 27.33 17.23
C LYS A 47 43.46 25.85 16.81
N ASN A 48 42.24 25.39 16.50
CA ASN A 48 41.88 24.75 15.23
C ASN A 48 40.39 24.38 15.19
N VAL A 49 39.66 25.03 14.27
CA VAL A 49 38.27 24.72 13.91
C VAL A 49 38.34 23.75 12.72
N PRO A 50 37.67 22.58 12.72
CA PRO A 50 37.70 21.72 11.55
C PRO A 50 36.77 22.30 10.47
N SER A 51 37.38 22.81 9.40
CA SER A 51 36.69 23.13 8.15
C SER A 51 36.32 21.83 7.43
N LEU A 52 35.04 21.70 7.09
CA LEU A 52 34.55 20.60 6.27
C LEU A 52 34.93 20.88 4.81
N VAL A 53 36.00 20.24 4.33
CA VAL A 53 36.41 20.31 2.91
C VAL A 53 35.77 19.14 2.15
N VAL A 54 34.89 19.46 1.21
CA VAL A 54 34.35 18.51 0.23
C VAL A 54 35.42 18.27 -0.83
N ALA A 55 36.03 17.08 -0.83
CA ALA A 55 36.93 16.65 -1.88
C ALA A 55 36.15 15.98 -3.02
N SER A 56 36.16 16.62 -4.19
CA SER A 56 35.76 16.01 -5.47
C SER A 56 36.85 15.05 -5.95
N ALA A 57 36.52 13.76 -6.07
CA ALA A 57 37.41 12.77 -6.70
C ALA A 57 37.03 12.58 -8.18
N SER A 58 37.96 12.89 -9.08
CA SER A 58 37.91 12.50 -10.49
C SER A 58 38.28 11.01 -10.66
N PRO A 59 37.81 10.34 -11.73
CA PRO A 59 37.90 8.89 -11.84
C PRO A 59 39.23 8.47 -12.49
N ALA A 60 40.01 7.67 -11.77
CA ALA A 60 41.10 6.91 -12.37
C ALA A 60 40.95 5.44 -11.97
N ALA A 61 40.88 4.61 -13.02
CA ALA A 61 41.00 3.16 -13.11
C ALA A 61 41.07 2.37 -11.79
N ALA A 62 39.99 1.66 -11.48
CA ALA A 62 40.03 0.44 -10.69
C ALA A 62 39.44 -0.69 -11.54
N GLU A 63 40.24 -1.74 -11.71
CA GLU A 63 39.97 -2.90 -12.54
C GLU A 63 38.69 -3.64 -12.13
N ALA A 64 38.03 -4.17 -13.17
CA ALA A 64 36.73 -4.79 -13.10
C ALA A 64 36.76 -6.14 -12.35
N VAL A 65 36.18 -6.13 -11.15
CA VAL A 65 35.51 -7.33 -10.60
C VAL A 65 34.02 -7.17 -10.86
N SER A 66 33.46 -8.09 -11.64
CA SER A 66 32.09 -8.09 -12.15
C SER A 66 31.02 -8.14 -11.05
N THR A 67 30.66 -6.98 -10.50
CA THR A 67 29.44 -6.75 -9.69
C THR A 67 28.33 -6.14 -10.56
N THR A 68 28.03 -6.79 -11.70
CA THR A 68 27.18 -6.22 -12.77
C THR A 68 25.70 -5.99 -12.39
N GLY A 69 25.23 -6.50 -11.24
CA GLY A 69 23.84 -6.37 -10.78
C GLY A 69 23.54 -5.22 -9.82
N GLY A 70 24.52 -4.72 -9.06
CA GLY A 70 24.29 -3.79 -7.94
C GLY A 70 23.77 -2.42 -8.38
N GLY A 71 24.44 -1.82 -9.37
CA GLY A 71 24.07 -0.48 -9.86
C GLY A 71 22.75 -0.44 -10.64
N ARG A 72 22.33 -1.54 -11.27
CA ARG A 72 21.08 -1.60 -12.05
C ARG A 72 19.83 -1.64 -11.18
N ARG A 73 19.97 -2.20 -9.97
CA ARG A 73 18.89 -2.36 -8.98
C ARG A 73 18.81 -1.20 -7.99
N PHE A 74 19.76 -0.26 -8.06
CA PHE A 74 19.79 0.87 -7.15
C PHE A 74 18.54 1.75 -7.32
N TYR A 75 17.85 2.03 -6.22
CA TYR A 75 16.75 2.97 -6.15
C TYR A 75 16.68 3.54 -4.74
N LEU A 76 16.76 4.86 -4.62
CA LEU A 76 16.69 5.56 -3.35
C LEU A 76 15.25 5.96 -3.03
N ASN A 77 14.65 5.34 -2.02
CA ASN A 77 13.27 5.64 -1.61
C ASN A 77 13.22 6.59 -0.40
N ILE A 78 13.25 7.91 -0.64
CA ILE A 78 13.13 8.95 0.41
C ILE A 78 11.70 9.52 0.51
N THR A 79 10.85 9.30 -0.51
CA THR A 79 9.47 9.85 -0.59
C THR A 79 8.49 9.24 0.42
N GLY A 80 9.02 8.42 1.33
CA GLY A 80 8.35 7.59 2.32
C GLY A 80 7.74 8.32 3.52
N PHE A 81 8.21 9.51 3.88
CA PHE A 81 7.88 10.08 5.21
C PHE A 81 6.38 10.43 5.35
N PRO A 82 5.67 10.01 6.42
CA PRO A 82 6.16 9.34 7.62
C PRO A 82 6.18 7.79 7.58
N PHE A 83 5.70 7.15 6.50
CA PHE A 83 5.65 5.69 6.31
C PHE A 83 6.67 5.20 5.26
N PRO A 84 7.97 5.14 5.59
CA PRO A 84 8.98 4.71 4.64
C PRO A 84 8.67 3.34 4.06
N LEU A 85 9.05 3.11 2.80
CA LEU A 85 8.73 1.90 2.07
C LEU A 85 10.03 1.21 1.62
N GLY A 86 10.37 0.10 2.26
CA GLY A 86 11.56 -0.69 1.93
C GLY A 86 11.34 -1.60 0.72
N PRO A 87 12.41 -2.14 0.11
CA PRO A 87 13.82 -1.82 0.36
C PRO A 87 14.20 -0.40 -0.07
N PHE A 88 15.15 0.20 0.65
CA PHE A 88 15.52 1.62 0.50
C PHE A 88 16.55 1.92 -0.59
N LEU A 89 17.39 0.94 -0.94
CA LEU A 89 18.56 1.14 -1.80
C LEU A 89 18.62 0.18 -2.97
N ASN A 90 18.07 -1.04 -2.85
CA ASN A 90 18.21 -2.08 -3.86
C ASN A 90 16.88 -2.80 -4.06
N ARG A 91 16.37 -2.77 -5.29
CA ARG A 91 15.10 -3.40 -5.67
C ARG A 91 15.31 -4.30 -6.89
N ARG A 92 15.31 -5.61 -6.66
CA ARG A 92 15.30 -6.62 -7.73
C ARG A 92 13.91 -6.69 -8.35
N THR A 93 13.85 -6.63 -9.67
CA THR A 93 12.64 -6.77 -10.47
C THR A 93 12.60 -8.14 -11.11
N ILE A 94 11.53 -8.89 -10.87
CA ILE A 94 11.24 -10.15 -11.57
C ILE A 94 10.21 -9.85 -12.65
N ARG A 95 10.49 -10.21 -13.91
CA ARG A 95 9.51 -10.16 -14.99
C ARG A 95 9.03 -11.58 -15.30
N THR A 96 7.73 -11.79 -15.28
CA THR A 96 7.08 -13.03 -15.77
C THR A 96 6.08 -12.70 -16.86
N GLU A 97 5.71 -13.70 -17.66
CA GLU A 97 4.73 -13.55 -18.74
C GLU A 97 3.44 -14.31 -18.37
N ALA A 98 2.38 -13.57 -18.04
CA ALA A 98 1.10 -14.14 -17.63
C ALA A 98 0.25 -14.59 -18.83
N VAL A 99 0.41 -13.91 -19.98
CA VAL A 99 -0.16 -14.31 -21.26
C VAL A 99 0.86 -14.02 -22.36
N LYS A 100 1.25 -15.06 -23.08
CA LYS A 100 2.27 -15.02 -24.13
C LYS A 100 2.07 -13.84 -25.09
N GLY A 101 3.08 -12.99 -25.22
CA GLY A 101 3.12 -11.83 -26.12
C GLY A 101 2.12 -10.72 -25.79
N CYS A 102 1.49 -10.75 -24.62
CA CYS A 102 0.34 -9.90 -24.33
C CYS A 102 0.32 -9.27 -22.94
N ILE A 103 0.57 -10.06 -21.88
CA ILE A 103 0.51 -9.59 -20.49
C ILE A 103 1.77 -10.04 -19.75
N TRP A 104 2.49 -9.07 -19.18
CA TRP A 104 3.68 -9.30 -18.37
C TRP A 104 3.47 -8.75 -16.97
N LEU A 105 4.01 -9.45 -15.99
CA LEU A 105 4.00 -9.04 -14.58
C LEU A 105 5.41 -8.67 -14.19
N PHE A 106 5.56 -7.56 -13.48
CA PHE A 106 6.81 -7.09 -12.94
C PHE A 106 6.65 -6.98 -11.44
N GLU A 107 7.52 -7.64 -10.69
CA GLU A 107 7.39 -7.76 -9.24
C GLU A 107 8.65 -7.29 -8.54
N GLN A 108 8.46 -6.55 -7.45
CA GLN A 108 9.51 -6.13 -6.54
C GLN A 108 9.11 -6.46 -5.10
N GLU A 109 10.09 -6.69 -4.24
CA GLU A 109 9.85 -6.70 -2.80
C GLU A 109 9.41 -5.32 -2.30
N GLN A 110 8.45 -5.32 -1.39
CA GLN A 110 7.86 -4.14 -0.78
C GLN A 110 7.65 -4.40 0.71
N ALA A 111 8.39 -3.66 1.54
CA ALA A 111 8.30 -3.72 3.00
C ALA A 111 7.74 -2.40 3.54
N LEU A 112 7.08 -2.48 4.69
CA LEU A 112 6.93 -1.31 5.55
C LEU A 112 8.31 -1.01 6.15
N GLY A 113 8.76 0.24 6.02
CA GLY A 113 10.08 0.68 6.44
C GLY A 113 10.35 0.35 7.90
N PHE A 114 11.54 -0.17 8.18
CA PHE A 114 11.99 -0.64 9.49
C PHE A 114 11.26 -1.89 10.03
N SER A 115 10.40 -2.53 9.24
CA SER A 115 9.81 -3.84 9.57
C SER A 115 10.56 -4.98 8.89
N SER A 116 10.54 -6.18 9.50
CA SER A 116 10.99 -7.44 8.88
C SER A 116 9.88 -8.11 8.06
N VAL A 117 8.80 -7.39 7.76
CA VAL A 117 7.62 -7.85 7.04
C VAL A 117 7.60 -7.23 5.65
N SER A 118 7.66 -8.08 4.64
CA SER A 118 7.65 -7.73 3.22
C SER A 118 6.63 -8.55 2.46
N THR A 119 6.04 -7.93 1.44
CA THR A 119 5.23 -8.59 0.41
C THR A 119 5.78 -8.21 -0.97
N ASN A 120 5.27 -8.80 -2.04
CA ASN A 120 5.57 -8.37 -3.39
C ASN A 120 4.61 -7.24 -3.79
N ILE A 121 5.09 -6.23 -4.50
CA ILE A 121 4.25 -5.27 -5.24
C ILE A 121 4.37 -5.57 -6.73
N ARG A 122 3.25 -5.49 -7.46
CA ARG A 122 3.17 -5.89 -8.86
C ARG A 122 2.70 -4.76 -9.77
N MET A 123 3.50 -4.52 -10.80
CA MET A 123 3.11 -3.80 -12.00
C MET A 123 2.68 -4.79 -13.08
N THR A 124 1.58 -4.51 -13.77
CA THR A 124 1.13 -5.32 -14.92
C THR A 124 1.24 -4.50 -16.20
N VAL A 125 1.83 -5.08 -17.24
CA VAL A 125 1.97 -4.44 -18.56
C VAL A 125 1.18 -5.23 -19.58
N ILE A 126 0.31 -4.55 -20.33
CA ILE A 126 -0.52 -5.13 -21.39
C ILE A 126 -0.15 -4.49 -22.73
N LYS A 127 0.05 -5.31 -23.76
CA LYS A 127 0.20 -4.83 -25.14
C LYS A 127 -1.17 -4.62 -25.78
N LEU A 128 -1.45 -3.38 -26.18
CA LEU A 128 -2.68 -2.95 -26.84
C LEU A 128 -2.64 -3.24 -28.35
N LYS A 129 -3.80 -3.20 -29.01
CA LYS A 129 -3.93 -3.27 -30.48
C LYS A 129 -3.21 -2.12 -31.20
N SER A 130 -3.08 -0.96 -30.56
CA SER A 130 -2.30 0.18 -31.08
C SER A 130 -0.82 -0.18 -31.30
N GLY A 131 -0.34 -1.25 -30.67
CA GLY A 131 1.06 -1.65 -30.67
C GLY A 131 1.83 -1.14 -29.45
N GLY A 132 1.26 -0.21 -28.68
CA GLY A 132 1.84 0.30 -27.44
C GLY A 132 1.52 -0.51 -26.19
N LEU A 133 2.09 -0.06 -25.07
CA LEU A 133 1.97 -0.67 -23.75
C LEU A 133 1.08 0.17 -22.83
N TRP A 134 0.18 -0.53 -22.15
CA TRP A 134 -0.63 -0.04 -21.06
C TRP A 134 -0.07 -0.59 -19.75
N VAL A 135 0.35 0.29 -18.84
CA VAL A 135 1.04 -0.05 -17.60
C VAL A 135 0.14 0.23 -16.41
N HIS A 136 -0.16 -0.80 -15.62
CA HIS A 136 -1.00 -0.74 -14.42
C HIS A 136 -0.18 -0.91 -13.15
N ALA A 137 -0.45 -0.07 -12.14
CA ALA A 137 0.21 -0.05 -10.83
C ALA A 137 1.76 -0.05 -10.93
N PRO A 138 2.37 1.02 -11.47
CA PRO A 138 3.82 1.09 -11.63
C PRO A 138 4.59 0.81 -10.32
N ILE A 139 5.69 0.07 -10.45
CA ILE A 139 6.65 -0.19 -9.37
C ILE A 139 7.87 0.72 -9.49
N ALA A 140 8.84 0.61 -8.57
CA ALA A 140 10.01 1.48 -8.58
C ALA A 140 10.77 1.37 -9.91
N PRO A 141 11.00 2.50 -10.62
CA PRO A 141 11.66 2.50 -11.92
C PRO A 141 13.19 2.39 -11.80
N THR A 142 13.67 1.28 -11.25
CA THR A 142 15.10 0.92 -11.30
C THR A 142 15.55 0.82 -12.75
N LYS A 143 16.87 0.94 -12.99
CA LYS A 143 17.42 0.74 -14.34
C LYS A 143 17.04 -0.64 -14.89
N GLU A 144 17.12 -1.67 -14.04
CA GLU A 144 16.68 -3.05 -14.34
C GLU A 144 15.21 -3.10 -14.78
N CYS A 145 14.28 -2.50 -14.01
CA CYS A 145 12.85 -2.47 -14.35
C CYS A 145 12.61 -1.79 -15.72
N ILE A 146 13.24 -0.64 -15.96
CA ILE A 146 13.05 0.11 -17.20
C ILE A 146 13.63 -0.62 -18.42
N GLU A 147 14.76 -1.30 -18.28
CA GLU A 147 15.33 -2.13 -19.35
C GLU A 147 14.41 -3.31 -19.67
N LEU A 148 13.88 -4.00 -18.66
CA LEU A 148 12.92 -5.10 -18.84
C LEU A 148 11.61 -4.65 -19.51
N VAL A 149 11.16 -3.41 -19.28
CA VAL A 149 10.00 -2.83 -19.99
C VAL A 149 10.36 -2.52 -21.45
N LYS A 150 11.55 -1.95 -21.72
CA LYS A 150 12.02 -1.62 -23.08
C LYS A 150 12.22 -2.86 -23.96
N GLU A 151 12.65 -3.98 -23.36
CA GLU A 151 12.77 -5.27 -24.05
C GLU A 151 11.45 -5.78 -24.65
N LEU A 152 10.29 -5.28 -24.18
CA LEU A 152 8.99 -5.62 -24.77
C LEU A 152 8.79 -5.04 -26.18
N GLY A 153 9.70 -4.17 -26.63
CA GLY A 153 9.76 -3.69 -28.01
C GLY A 153 8.59 -2.79 -28.42
N ALA A 154 7.95 -2.11 -27.47
CA ALA A 154 6.79 -1.26 -27.70
C ALA A 154 6.84 0.02 -26.84
N PRO A 155 6.30 1.15 -27.33
CA PRO A 155 6.25 2.39 -26.55
C PRO A 155 5.24 2.27 -25.40
N VAL A 156 5.55 2.86 -24.25
CA VAL A 156 4.56 3.03 -23.17
C VAL A 156 3.62 4.17 -23.55
N GLU A 157 2.35 3.84 -23.79
CA GLU A 157 1.31 4.80 -24.15
C GLU A 157 0.55 5.31 -22.93
N TYR A 158 0.30 4.42 -21.97
CA TYR A 158 -0.54 4.71 -20.81
C TYR A 158 0.08 4.19 -19.52
N ILE A 159 0.00 5.02 -18.48
CA ILE A 159 0.39 4.68 -17.11
C ILE A 159 -0.83 4.89 -16.22
N VAL A 160 -1.23 3.85 -15.50
CA VAL A 160 -2.46 3.82 -14.72
C VAL A 160 -2.17 3.55 -13.25
N LEU A 161 -2.57 4.48 -12.39
CA LEU A 161 -2.63 4.31 -10.94
C LEU A 161 -4.05 3.84 -10.56
N PRO A 162 -4.26 2.56 -10.22
CA PRO A 162 -5.59 1.98 -10.06
C PRO A 162 -6.19 2.13 -8.66
N THR A 163 -5.43 2.59 -7.67
CA THR A 163 -5.85 2.57 -6.25
C THR A 163 -5.39 3.83 -5.51
N PHE A 164 -6.02 4.11 -4.37
CA PHE A 164 -5.59 5.17 -3.42
C PHE A 164 -4.44 4.73 -2.50
N ALA A 165 -4.20 3.42 -2.38
CA ALA A 165 -3.22 2.86 -1.45
C ALA A 165 -1.79 3.38 -1.70
N TYR A 166 -1.07 3.66 -0.60
CA TYR A 166 0.13 4.50 -0.61
C TYR A 166 1.31 3.85 -1.35
N GLU A 167 1.49 2.56 -1.14
CA GLU A 167 2.51 1.72 -1.74
C GLU A 167 2.43 1.66 -3.27
N HIS A 168 1.24 1.83 -3.85
CA HIS A 168 1.03 1.82 -5.31
C HIS A 168 1.16 3.20 -5.96
N LYS A 169 1.00 4.30 -5.20
CA LYS A 169 1.03 5.67 -5.75
C LYS A 169 2.41 6.31 -5.77
N ILE A 170 3.30 5.97 -4.83
CA ILE A 170 4.60 6.66 -4.70
C ILE A 170 5.51 6.51 -5.92
N PHE A 171 5.37 5.43 -6.69
CA PHE A 171 6.22 5.16 -7.84
C PHE A 171 5.69 5.75 -9.15
N VAL A 172 4.45 6.23 -9.18
CA VAL A 172 3.81 6.71 -10.42
C VAL A 172 4.52 7.94 -11.00
N GLY A 173 4.82 8.94 -10.15
CA GLY A 173 5.58 10.12 -10.56
C GLY A 173 6.99 9.77 -11.07
N PRO A 174 7.82 9.03 -10.29
CA PRO A 174 9.12 8.54 -10.75
C PRO A 174 9.06 7.73 -12.05
N PHE A 175 8.07 6.85 -12.21
CA PHE A 175 7.95 5.98 -13.37
C PHE A 175 7.54 6.77 -14.62
N SER A 176 6.59 7.71 -14.50
CA SER A 176 6.14 8.55 -15.61
C SER A 176 7.27 9.40 -16.19
N ARG A 177 8.21 9.88 -15.35
CA ARG A 177 9.42 10.59 -15.82
C ARG A 177 10.33 9.75 -16.72
N LYS A 178 10.28 8.42 -16.64
CA LYS A 178 11.04 7.52 -17.54
C LYS A 178 10.35 7.35 -18.89
N PHE A 179 9.06 7.68 -19.00
CA PHE A 179 8.25 7.57 -20.21
C PHE A 179 7.45 8.85 -20.44
N PRO A 180 8.10 9.98 -20.77
CA PRO A 180 7.47 11.31 -20.79
C PRO A 180 6.38 11.49 -21.86
N LYS A 181 6.29 10.58 -22.84
CA LYS A 181 5.24 10.56 -23.87
C LYS A 181 3.97 9.82 -23.41
N ALA A 182 4.05 9.04 -22.34
CA ALA A 182 2.92 8.28 -21.84
C ALA A 182 1.89 9.19 -21.18
N ARG A 183 0.61 8.91 -21.41
CA ARG A 183 -0.49 9.59 -20.74
C ARG A 183 -0.77 8.93 -19.40
N VAL A 184 -0.84 9.73 -18.35
CA VAL A 184 -1.09 9.22 -16.98
C VAL A 184 -2.57 9.27 -16.67
N TRP A 185 -3.10 8.20 -16.09
CA TRP A 185 -4.46 8.12 -15.56
C TRP A 185 -4.42 7.64 -14.11
N VAL A 186 -5.29 8.20 -13.27
CA VAL A 186 -5.30 7.89 -11.84
C VAL A 186 -6.71 7.62 -11.35
N ALA A 187 -6.84 6.71 -10.38
CA ALA A 187 -8.09 6.53 -9.66
C ALA A 187 -8.50 7.85 -9.00
N PRO A 188 -9.80 8.13 -8.82
CA PRO A 188 -10.24 9.39 -8.23
C PRO A 188 -9.71 9.55 -6.80
N ARG A 189 -9.72 10.81 -6.32
CA ARG A 189 -9.38 11.18 -4.93
C ARG A 189 -7.91 10.95 -4.53
N GLN A 190 -6.97 10.82 -5.47
CA GLN A 190 -5.54 10.72 -5.13
C GLN A 190 -5.09 11.91 -4.28
N TRP A 191 -4.32 11.60 -3.23
CA TRP A 191 -3.78 12.59 -2.29
C TRP A 191 -4.85 13.55 -1.76
N SER A 192 -6.11 13.11 -1.62
CA SER A 192 -7.18 13.90 -0.98
C SER A 192 -7.11 13.86 0.55
N TRP A 193 -6.24 13.01 1.11
CA TRP A 193 -6.03 12.82 2.54
C TRP A 193 -4.54 12.55 2.84
N PRO A 194 -3.98 13.07 3.95
CA PRO A 194 -4.61 13.96 4.94
C PRO A 194 -4.80 15.40 4.46
N LEU A 195 -4.09 15.81 3.42
CA LEU A 195 -4.19 17.11 2.79
C LEU A 195 -4.51 16.91 1.31
N ASN A 196 -5.50 17.63 0.79
CA ASN A 196 -5.88 17.57 -0.62
C ASN A 196 -4.88 18.34 -1.49
N LEU A 197 -3.74 17.70 -1.78
CA LEU A 197 -2.65 18.28 -2.54
C LEU A 197 -2.75 17.91 -4.03
N PRO A 198 -2.43 18.83 -4.95
CA PRO A 198 -2.46 18.56 -6.37
C PRO A 198 -1.44 17.47 -6.74
N LEU A 199 -1.76 16.66 -7.76
CA LEU A 199 -0.92 15.55 -8.23
C LEU A 199 0.48 16.01 -8.65
N GLU A 200 0.59 17.23 -9.17
CA GLU A 200 1.82 17.87 -9.60
C GLU A 200 2.83 18.03 -8.45
N PHE A 201 2.34 18.21 -7.22
CA PHE A 201 3.19 18.26 -6.02
C PHE A 201 3.97 16.94 -5.84
N PHE A 202 3.39 15.82 -6.28
CA PHE A 202 4.00 14.49 -6.25
C PHE A 202 4.68 14.11 -7.57
N GLY A 203 4.85 15.08 -8.47
CA GLY A 203 5.50 14.89 -9.76
C GLY A 203 4.68 14.06 -10.75
N ILE A 204 3.36 14.03 -10.59
CA ILE A 204 2.42 13.44 -11.54
C ILE A 204 1.76 14.59 -12.31
N PHE A 205 2.14 14.77 -13.57
CA PHE A 205 1.68 15.89 -14.40
C PHE A 205 0.70 15.41 -15.46
N ARG A 206 -0.29 16.26 -15.79
CA ARG A 206 -1.25 16.04 -16.88
C ARG A 206 -2.02 14.72 -16.75
N ALA A 207 -2.25 14.27 -15.51
CA ALA A 207 -3.01 13.06 -15.28
C ALA A 207 -4.50 13.30 -15.53
N LYS A 208 -5.17 12.30 -16.10
CA LYS A 208 -6.63 12.24 -16.17
C LYS A 208 -7.17 11.38 -15.04
N THR A 209 -8.35 11.71 -14.53
CA THR A 209 -9.03 10.90 -13.53
C THR A 209 -9.83 9.81 -14.22
N LEU A 210 -9.77 8.59 -13.68
CA LEU A 210 -10.59 7.47 -14.12
C LEU A 210 -12.03 7.64 -13.63
N GLU A 211 -12.98 7.42 -14.51
CA GLU A 211 -14.42 7.44 -14.22
C GLU A 211 -15.02 6.03 -14.35
N ASP A 212 -16.12 5.78 -13.63
CA ASP A 212 -16.77 4.47 -13.64
C ASP A 212 -17.37 4.16 -15.01
N GLU A 213 -17.09 2.96 -15.53
CA GLU A 213 -17.58 2.49 -16.83
C GLU A 213 -17.32 3.46 -18.02
N ASP A 214 -16.23 4.25 -17.95
CA ASP A 214 -15.89 5.25 -18.96
C ASP A 214 -15.44 4.64 -20.30
N LEU A 215 -16.34 4.70 -21.28
CA LEU A 215 -16.12 4.25 -22.66
C LEU A 215 -15.30 5.23 -23.51
N SER A 216 -14.99 6.43 -23.01
CA SER A 216 -14.17 7.43 -23.71
C SER A 216 -12.67 7.24 -23.48
N THR A 217 -12.28 6.32 -22.60
CA THR A 217 -10.87 5.98 -22.40
C THR A 217 -10.26 5.44 -23.69
N PRO A 218 -9.00 5.78 -24.03
CA PRO A 218 -8.38 5.37 -25.29
C PRO A 218 -8.25 3.86 -25.51
N TRP A 219 -8.46 3.06 -24.46
CA TRP A 219 -8.35 1.60 -24.47
C TRP A 219 -9.70 0.90 -24.22
N ALA A 220 -10.82 1.63 -24.15
CA ALA A 220 -12.14 1.09 -23.77
C ALA A 220 -12.61 -0.10 -24.62
N ASP A 221 -12.17 -0.17 -25.88
CA ASP A 221 -12.45 -1.29 -26.79
C ASP A 221 -11.79 -2.60 -26.35
N GLU A 222 -10.72 -2.54 -25.57
CA GLU A 222 -9.92 -3.69 -25.15
C GLU A 222 -9.94 -3.93 -23.64
N ILE A 223 -10.00 -2.85 -22.85
CA ILE A 223 -9.94 -2.88 -21.39
C ILE A 223 -11.11 -2.04 -20.86
N GLU A 224 -12.05 -2.69 -20.18
CA GLU A 224 -13.12 -2.00 -19.44
C GLU A 224 -12.67 -1.71 -18.00
N GLN A 225 -13.34 -0.76 -17.33
CA GLN A 225 -13.01 -0.38 -15.96
C GLN A 225 -14.26 -0.15 -15.10
N LYS A 226 -14.16 -0.45 -13.80
CA LYS A 226 -15.19 -0.21 -12.79
C LYS A 226 -14.57 0.34 -11.51
N VAL A 227 -15.04 1.48 -11.06
CA VAL A 227 -14.47 2.26 -9.96
C VAL A 227 -15.26 2.00 -8.68
N PHE A 228 -14.60 1.44 -7.68
CA PHE A 228 -15.07 1.51 -6.31
C PHE A 228 -14.47 2.75 -5.64
N SER A 229 -15.32 3.68 -5.20
CA SER A 229 -14.90 4.86 -4.44
C SER A 229 -15.76 5.02 -3.20
N SER A 230 -15.13 4.93 -2.04
CA SER A 230 -15.80 5.16 -0.76
C SER A 230 -14.97 6.14 0.06
N PRO A 231 -15.37 7.43 0.16
CA PRO A 231 -14.69 8.40 1.00
C PRO A 231 -14.99 8.22 2.49
N GLU A 232 -15.95 7.38 2.83
CA GLU A 232 -16.57 7.29 4.15
C GLU A 232 -16.01 6.15 5.03
N VAL A 233 -15.02 5.40 4.55
CA VAL A 233 -14.60 4.12 5.14
C VAL A 233 -13.62 4.24 6.28
N GLY A 234 -13.05 5.41 6.54
CA GLY A 234 -12.10 5.58 7.63
C GLY A 234 -11.40 6.93 7.65
N ILE A 235 -10.16 6.90 8.13
CA ILE A 235 -9.32 8.09 8.24
C ILE A 235 -9.05 8.69 6.85
N GLY A 236 -8.98 7.87 5.80
CA GLY A 236 -8.92 8.30 4.40
C GLY A 236 -9.89 7.51 3.51
N PRO A 237 -10.02 7.91 2.24
CA PRO A 237 -10.86 7.20 1.28
C PRO A 237 -10.27 5.83 0.94
N TYR A 238 -11.13 4.88 0.60
CA TYR A 238 -10.73 3.69 -0.16
C TYR A 238 -11.19 3.87 -1.59
N VAL A 239 -10.26 3.77 -2.53
CA VAL A 239 -10.55 3.80 -3.97
C VAL A 239 -9.77 2.70 -4.64
N GLU A 240 -10.46 1.92 -5.47
CA GLU A 240 -9.88 0.87 -6.29
C GLU A 240 -10.63 0.80 -7.62
N VAL A 241 -9.89 0.68 -8.72
CA VAL A 241 -10.44 0.53 -10.06
C VAL A 241 -10.11 -0.87 -10.55
N ALA A 242 -11.13 -1.69 -10.75
CA ALA A 242 -10.99 -2.98 -11.40
C ALA A 242 -10.95 -2.79 -12.92
N PHE A 243 -10.14 -3.57 -13.61
CA PHE A 243 -10.03 -3.55 -15.06
C PHE A 243 -10.26 -4.93 -15.67
N TYR A 244 -10.92 -4.97 -16.82
CA TYR A 244 -11.17 -6.22 -17.54
C TYR A 244 -10.60 -6.17 -18.96
N HIS A 245 -9.52 -6.91 -19.19
CA HIS A 245 -8.97 -7.08 -20.53
C HIS A 245 -9.74 -8.16 -21.28
N LYS A 246 -10.58 -7.73 -22.23
CA LYS A 246 -11.59 -8.55 -22.92
C LYS A 246 -10.97 -9.73 -23.64
N ARG A 247 -9.92 -9.48 -24.42
CA ARG A 247 -9.27 -10.47 -25.29
C ARG A 247 -8.75 -11.68 -24.53
N THR A 248 -8.11 -11.47 -23.37
CA THR A 248 -7.54 -12.56 -22.56
C THR A 248 -8.45 -13.06 -21.46
N ARG A 249 -9.60 -12.40 -21.27
CA ARG A 249 -10.55 -12.63 -20.16
C ARG A 249 -9.86 -12.53 -18.80
N THR A 250 -9.11 -11.45 -18.60
CA THR A 250 -8.32 -11.21 -17.39
C THR A 250 -8.91 -10.05 -16.60
N LEU A 251 -9.23 -10.30 -15.34
CA LEU A 251 -9.54 -9.28 -14.34
C LEU A 251 -8.23 -8.82 -13.68
N LEU A 252 -7.96 -7.53 -13.74
CA LEU A 252 -6.96 -6.87 -12.91
C LEU A 252 -7.71 -6.19 -11.76
N ILE A 253 -7.28 -6.48 -10.55
CA ILE A 253 -7.85 -5.95 -9.31
C ILE A 253 -6.67 -5.78 -8.37
N THR A 254 -6.57 -4.73 -7.56
CA THR A 254 -5.35 -4.52 -6.78
C THR A 254 -5.37 -5.32 -5.49
N ASP A 255 -6.11 -4.81 -4.51
CA ASP A 255 -6.01 -5.23 -3.11
C ASP A 255 -7.34 -5.76 -2.58
N ALA A 256 -8.44 -5.59 -3.34
CA ALA A 256 -9.74 -6.10 -2.97
C ALA A 256 -9.74 -7.63 -2.81
N VAL A 257 -8.94 -8.35 -3.60
CA VAL A 257 -8.68 -9.79 -3.41
C VAL A 257 -7.19 -10.10 -3.53
N ILE A 258 -6.78 -11.13 -2.82
CA ILE A 258 -5.42 -11.68 -2.86
C ILE A 258 -5.48 -13.21 -2.94
N PHE A 259 -4.39 -13.82 -3.41
CA PHE A 259 -4.20 -15.27 -3.32
C PHE A 259 -2.90 -15.59 -2.62
N VAL A 260 -2.99 -16.12 -1.41
CA VAL A 260 -1.83 -16.38 -0.55
C VAL A 260 -1.08 -17.64 -1.06
N PRO A 261 0.13 -17.53 -1.63
CA PRO A 261 0.86 -18.70 -2.08
C PRO A 261 1.42 -19.50 -0.90
N LYS A 262 1.49 -20.82 -1.07
CA LYS A 262 2.13 -21.72 -0.09
C LYS A 262 3.62 -21.41 0.10
N LYS A 263 4.29 -20.99 -0.98
CA LYS A 263 5.71 -20.63 -1.01
C LYS A 263 5.86 -19.11 -1.20
N PRO A 264 6.95 -18.49 -0.72
CA PRO A 264 7.18 -17.06 -0.94
C PRO A 264 7.31 -16.73 -2.43
N PRO A 265 6.82 -15.55 -2.88
CA PRO A 265 7.10 -15.04 -4.21
C PRO A 265 8.62 -14.90 -4.47
N GLU A 266 9.06 -15.12 -5.70
CA GLU A 266 10.49 -15.14 -6.05
C GLU A 266 11.21 -13.81 -5.77
N CYS A 267 10.48 -12.69 -5.83
CA CYS A 267 11.07 -11.38 -5.59
C CYS A 267 11.39 -11.12 -4.11
N ILE A 268 10.87 -11.92 -3.17
CA ILE A 268 11.16 -11.77 -1.74
C ILE A 268 12.54 -12.35 -1.44
N GLY A 269 13.44 -11.49 -0.93
CA GLY A 269 14.82 -11.86 -0.61
C GLY A 269 14.91 -12.93 0.48
N LYS A 270 15.95 -13.79 0.37
CA LYS A 270 16.24 -14.80 1.40
C LYS A 270 16.52 -14.13 2.75
N GLU A 271 17.14 -12.96 2.74
CA GLU A 271 17.49 -12.18 3.93
C GLU A 271 16.22 -11.76 4.68
N SER A 272 15.20 -11.30 3.96
CA SER A 272 13.90 -10.92 4.54
C SER A 272 13.17 -12.13 5.13
N LEU A 273 13.17 -13.27 4.43
CA LEU A 273 12.60 -14.51 4.94
C LEU A 273 13.29 -14.97 6.24
N LEU A 274 14.62 -15.00 6.26
CA LEU A 274 15.38 -15.39 7.44
C LEU A 274 15.23 -14.38 8.58
N ALA A 275 15.16 -13.08 8.28
CA ALA A 275 14.89 -12.05 9.28
C ALA A 275 13.51 -12.22 9.94
N SER A 276 12.49 -12.59 9.17
CA SER A 276 11.15 -12.86 9.72
C SER A 276 11.05 -14.20 10.45
N ALA A 277 11.91 -15.17 10.10
CA ALA A 277 12.01 -16.45 10.79
C ALA A 277 12.64 -16.33 12.19
N LYS A 278 13.39 -15.26 12.47
CA LYS A 278 13.95 -15.00 13.81
C LYS A 278 12.84 -14.77 14.82
N ASN A 279 13.08 -15.19 16.06
CA ASN A 279 12.23 -14.87 17.20
C ASN A 279 12.48 -13.42 17.65
N GLY A 280 12.24 -12.48 16.74
CA GLY A 280 12.44 -11.05 16.97
C GLY A 280 11.39 -10.45 17.91
N LEU A 281 11.43 -9.12 18.03
CA LEU A 281 10.55 -8.37 18.93
C LEU A 281 9.05 -8.70 18.74
N ALA A 282 8.58 -8.79 17.50
CA ALA A 282 7.18 -9.12 17.20
C ALA A 282 6.78 -10.49 17.77
N VAL A 283 7.64 -11.51 17.65
CA VAL A 283 7.38 -12.84 18.21
C VAL A 283 7.35 -12.78 19.73
N LYS A 284 8.32 -12.10 20.35
CA LYS A 284 8.38 -11.95 21.82
C LYS A 284 7.15 -11.25 22.40
N ILE A 285 6.71 -10.15 21.78
CA ILE A 285 5.52 -9.41 22.19
C ILE A 285 4.26 -10.28 22.04
N LEU A 286 4.12 -10.99 20.92
CA LEU A 286 2.92 -11.78 20.61
C LEU A 286 2.88 -13.14 21.29
N SER A 287 3.98 -13.59 21.92
CA SER A 287 4.07 -14.89 22.61
C SER A 287 3.38 -14.92 23.98
N LYS A 288 2.81 -13.80 24.45
CA LYS A 288 1.99 -13.71 25.69
C LYS A 288 2.63 -14.37 26.92
N GLY A 289 3.94 -14.17 27.11
CA GLY A 289 4.68 -14.71 28.25
C GLY A 289 5.14 -16.17 28.13
N LYS A 290 4.91 -16.83 26.99
CA LYS A 290 5.57 -18.11 26.70
C LYS A 290 7.08 -17.92 26.56
N GLU A 291 7.84 -18.91 27.01
CA GLU A 291 9.28 -18.96 26.78
C GLU A 291 9.56 -19.01 25.27
N VAL A 292 10.41 -18.10 24.80
CA VAL A 292 10.76 -17.97 23.38
C VAL A 292 12.21 -18.43 23.22
N PRO A 293 12.46 -19.56 22.57
CA PRO A 293 13.82 -20.04 22.37
C PRO A 293 14.68 -19.03 21.60
N GLU A 294 15.86 -18.72 22.13
CA GLU A 294 16.89 -17.90 21.46
C GLU A 294 17.78 -18.79 20.60
N GLU A 295 17.18 -19.39 19.57
CA GLU A 295 17.93 -20.23 18.62
C GLU A 295 18.41 -19.41 17.42
N PRO A 296 19.68 -19.56 16.99
CA PRO A 296 20.16 -18.94 15.78
C PRO A 296 19.42 -19.51 14.57
N VAL A 297 18.85 -18.63 13.74
CA VAL A 297 18.19 -19.03 12.49
C VAL A 297 19.24 -19.38 11.45
N ILE A 298 19.38 -20.69 11.19
CA ILE A 298 20.24 -21.22 10.13
C ILE A 298 19.52 -21.10 8.78
N ASP A 299 20.26 -20.79 7.72
CA ASP A 299 19.70 -20.73 6.37
C ASP A 299 19.35 -22.15 5.85
N ASN A 300 18.06 -22.49 5.84
CA ASN A 300 17.53 -23.72 5.26
C ASN A 300 16.08 -23.51 4.78
N ASN A 301 15.56 -24.47 4.01
CA ASN A 301 14.21 -24.39 3.44
C ASN A 301 13.11 -24.27 4.51
N MET A 302 13.28 -24.95 5.65
CA MET A 302 12.31 -24.92 6.74
C MET A 302 12.23 -23.53 7.38
N ASN A 303 13.36 -22.88 7.65
CA ASN A 303 13.42 -21.55 8.24
C ASN A 303 12.94 -20.47 7.25
N ARG A 304 13.30 -20.56 5.97
CA ARG A 304 12.76 -19.67 4.94
C ARG A 304 11.23 -19.78 4.84
N GLN A 305 10.70 -21.00 4.87
CA GLN A 305 9.26 -21.24 4.88
C GLN A 305 8.59 -20.71 6.15
N LYS A 306 9.16 -20.96 7.33
CA LYS A 306 8.67 -20.42 8.61
C LYS A 306 8.65 -18.88 8.59
N GLY A 307 9.69 -18.26 8.04
CA GLY A 307 9.75 -16.82 7.80
C GLY A 307 8.59 -16.34 6.92
N TRP A 308 8.36 -17.01 5.78
CA TRP A 308 7.23 -16.70 4.91
C TRP A 308 5.88 -16.78 5.64
N GLU A 309 5.62 -17.87 6.36
CA GLU A 309 4.38 -18.07 7.10
C GLU A 309 4.15 -16.95 8.12
N ARG A 310 5.19 -16.56 8.86
CA ARG A 310 5.15 -15.42 9.80
C ARG A 310 4.91 -14.10 9.10
N MET A 311 5.52 -13.85 7.95
CA MET A 311 5.32 -12.62 7.18
C MET A 311 3.86 -12.50 6.74
N VAL A 312 3.30 -13.57 6.17
CA VAL A 312 1.89 -13.59 5.73
C VAL A 312 0.94 -13.27 6.88
N LEU A 313 1.11 -13.92 8.04
CA LEU A 313 0.22 -13.66 9.19
C LEU A 313 0.33 -12.21 9.70
N GLN A 314 1.54 -11.64 9.73
CA GLN A 314 1.72 -10.24 10.12
C GLN A 314 1.09 -9.27 9.12
N ILE A 315 1.23 -9.54 7.81
CA ILE A 315 0.61 -8.73 6.75
C ILE A 315 -0.91 -8.77 6.85
N LEU A 316 -1.50 -9.94 7.13
CA LEU A 316 -2.95 -10.12 7.08
C LEU A 316 -3.69 -9.74 8.36
N PHE A 317 -3.02 -9.76 9.52
CA PHE A 317 -3.68 -9.53 10.82
C PHE A 317 -3.10 -8.38 11.64
N LEU A 318 -1.97 -7.78 11.24
CA LEU A 318 -1.19 -6.76 11.97
C LEU A 318 -0.62 -7.21 13.33
N GLY A 319 -1.26 -8.14 14.03
CA GLY A 319 -0.81 -8.75 15.27
C GLY A 319 -1.43 -10.13 15.47
N PRO A 320 -0.98 -11.15 14.72
CA PRO A 320 -1.50 -12.52 14.83
C PRO A 320 -1.21 -13.10 16.23
N SER A 321 -2.05 -14.04 16.65
CA SER A 321 -2.07 -14.62 17.99
C SER A 321 -0.92 -15.58 18.28
N ASN A 322 -0.37 -16.24 17.26
CA ASN A 322 0.71 -17.20 17.41
C ASN A 322 1.70 -17.14 16.24
N LEU A 323 2.79 -16.39 16.40
CA LEU A 323 3.93 -16.43 15.48
C LEU A 323 4.95 -17.52 15.82
N LEU A 324 4.90 -18.12 17.01
CA LEU A 324 5.82 -19.22 17.36
C LEU A 324 5.56 -20.42 16.45
N GLU A 325 4.29 -20.76 16.25
CA GLU A 325 3.82 -21.91 15.46
C GLU A 325 2.83 -21.45 14.37
N PRO A 326 3.31 -20.78 13.31
CA PRO A 326 2.46 -20.09 12.34
C PRO A 326 1.70 -21.05 11.39
N LYS A 327 2.12 -22.32 11.32
CA LYS A 327 1.71 -23.28 10.29
C LYS A 327 0.21 -23.54 10.25
N ALA A 328 -0.43 -23.67 11.41
CA ALA A 328 -1.86 -23.97 11.51
C ALA A 328 -2.70 -22.83 10.93
N SER A 329 -2.49 -21.61 11.42
CA SER A 329 -3.14 -20.40 10.90
C SER A 329 -2.82 -20.20 9.42
N PHE A 330 -1.55 -20.26 9.02
CA PHE A 330 -1.14 -20.08 7.63
C PHE A 330 -1.86 -21.06 6.69
N SER A 331 -1.97 -22.33 7.07
CA SER A 331 -2.63 -23.36 6.26
C SER A 331 -4.11 -23.05 6.01
N GLN A 332 -4.80 -22.35 6.92
CA GLN A 332 -6.21 -21.99 6.76
C GLN A 332 -6.44 -20.93 5.67
N MET A 333 -5.47 -20.08 5.38
CA MET A 333 -5.58 -18.99 4.40
C MET A 333 -4.73 -19.20 3.13
N SER A 334 -3.71 -20.06 3.18
CA SER A 334 -2.89 -20.38 2.02
C SER A 334 -3.71 -21.06 0.92
N GLN A 335 -3.34 -20.82 -0.33
CA GLN A 335 -3.95 -21.38 -1.54
C GLN A 335 -5.43 -21.03 -1.75
N LYS A 336 -5.87 -19.89 -1.20
CA LYS A 336 -7.24 -19.40 -1.35
C LYS A 336 -7.26 -17.99 -1.93
N LEU A 337 -8.23 -17.73 -2.78
CA LEU A 337 -8.61 -16.37 -3.18
C LEU A 337 -9.49 -15.80 -2.07
N ILE A 338 -9.02 -14.74 -1.42
CA ILE A 338 -9.70 -14.13 -0.28
C ILE A 338 -9.67 -12.61 -0.39
N VAL A 339 -10.65 -11.95 0.22
CA VAL A 339 -10.48 -10.57 0.66
C VAL A 339 -9.59 -10.59 1.90
N SER A 340 -8.54 -9.76 1.95
CA SER A 340 -7.66 -9.75 3.13
C SER A 340 -8.44 -9.38 4.40
N PRO A 341 -8.09 -9.91 5.59
CA PRO A 341 -8.80 -9.58 6.83
C PRO A 341 -8.81 -8.07 7.13
N ILE A 342 -7.70 -7.38 6.84
CA ILE A 342 -7.59 -5.92 7.00
C ILE A 342 -8.61 -5.19 6.12
N VAL A 343 -8.64 -5.48 4.82
CA VAL A 343 -9.58 -4.83 3.89
C VAL A 343 -11.02 -5.20 4.23
N LYS A 344 -11.29 -6.48 4.54
CA LYS A 344 -12.60 -6.94 4.99
C LYS A 344 -13.08 -6.11 6.20
N THR A 345 -12.27 -6.04 7.25
CA THR A 345 -12.67 -5.50 8.55
C THR A 345 -12.71 -3.97 8.54
N LEU A 346 -11.64 -3.33 8.07
CA LEU A 346 -11.47 -1.89 8.17
C LEU A 346 -12.17 -1.13 7.03
N VAL A 347 -12.48 -1.79 5.91
CA VAL A 347 -13.03 -1.14 4.71
C VAL A 347 -14.39 -1.73 4.34
N PHE A 348 -14.42 -2.96 3.82
CA PHE A 348 -15.62 -3.48 3.15
C PHE A 348 -16.80 -3.68 4.11
N SER A 349 -16.53 -4.06 5.36
CA SER A 349 -17.58 -4.21 6.38
C SER A 349 -18.22 -2.89 6.82
N LYS A 350 -17.65 -1.74 6.42
CA LYS A 350 -18.20 -0.40 6.72
C LYS A 350 -19.19 0.08 5.68
N VAL A 351 -19.09 -0.45 4.45
CA VAL A 351 -19.92 -0.07 3.30
C VAL A 351 -20.35 -1.32 2.49
N PRO A 352 -20.90 -2.36 3.13
CA PRO A 352 -21.12 -3.66 2.49
C PRO A 352 -22.05 -3.59 1.28
N GLU A 353 -23.05 -2.70 1.27
CA GLU A 353 -23.96 -2.50 0.13
C GLU A 353 -23.20 -1.99 -1.11
N LYS A 354 -22.39 -0.93 -0.96
CA LYS A 354 -21.55 -0.40 -2.06
C LYS A 354 -20.57 -1.45 -2.59
N VAL A 355 -20.01 -2.27 -1.69
CA VAL A 355 -19.10 -3.36 -2.10
C VAL A 355 -19.86 -4.43 -2.87
N ARG A 356 -21.06 -4.83 -2.38
CA ARG A 356 -21.94 -5.80 -3.05
C ARG A 356 -22.32 -5.35 -4.44
N ASP A 357 -22.73 -4.10 -4.60
CA ASP A 357 -23.13 -3.54 -5.90
C ASP A 357 -21.94 -3.56 -6.88
N TRP A 358 -20.74 -3.17 -6.43
CA TRP A 358 -19.53 -3.18 -7.25
C TRP A 358 -19.12 -4.59 -7.68
N ILE A 359 -19.07 -5.57 -6.75
CA ILE A 359 -18.66 -6.94 -7.06
C ILE A 359 -19.70 -7.68 -7.91
N ASP A 360 -20.99 -7.44 -7.69
CA ASP A 360 -22.05 -7.99 -8.54
C ASP A 360 -22.00 -7.38 -9.94
N SER A 361 -21.70 -6.07 -10.04
CA SER A 361 -21.51 -5.40 -11.33
C SER A 361 -20.34 -6.01 -12.11
N ILE A 362 -19.20 -6.24 -11.46
CA ILE A 362 -18.04 -6.93 -12.06
C ILE A 362 -18.41 -8.35 -12.52
N ALA A 363 -19.03 -9.14 -11.65
CA ALA A 363 -19.32 -10.55 -11.94
C ALA A 363 -20.42 -10.72 -13.00
N ARG A 364 -21.38 -9.81 -13.06
CA ARG A 364 -22.46 -9.83 -14.05
C ARG A 364 -21.92 -9.54 -15.44
N ASP A 365 -21.12 -8.49 -15.58
CA ASP A 365 -20.78 -7.94 -16.88
C ASP A 365 -19.48 -8.55 -17.46
N TRP A 366 -18.54 -8.97 -16.60
CA TRP A 366 -17.23 -9.46 -17.03
C TRP A 366 -17.04 -10.98 -16.89
N ARG A 367 -16.75 -11.64 -18.02
CA ARG A 367 -16.54 -13.09 -18.10
C ARG A 367 -15.06 -13.48 -17.96
N PHE A 368 -14.39 -13.03 -16.91
CA PHE A 368 -12.99 -13.35 -16.65
C PHE A 368 -12.79 -14.83 -16.25
N LYS A 369 -11.61 -15.35 -16.60
CA LYS A 369 -11.11 -16.68 -16.19
C LYS A 369 -9.73 -16.61 -15.52
N ARG A 370 -9.23 -15.39 -15.32
CA ARG A 370 -7.93 -15.11 -14.75
C ARG A 370 -8.05 -13.85 -13.90
N ILE A 371 -7.47 -13.88 -12.71
CA ILE A 371 -7.38 -12.72 -11.82
C ILE A 371 -5.90 -12.39 -11.59
N ILE A 372 -5.57 -11.10 -11.62
CA ILE A 372 -4.23 -10.58 -11.32
C ILE A 372 -4.36 -9.55 -10.18
N PRO A 373 -4.12 -9.95 -8.91
CA PRO A 373 -3.96 -9.03 -7.78
C PRO A 373 -2.67 -8.21 -7.87
N ALA A 374 -2.51 -7.19 -7.04
CA ALA A 374 -1.24 -6.44 -6.92
C ALA A 374 -0.25 -7.06 -5.91
N HIS A 375 -0.75 -7.90 -5.00
CA HIS A 375 0.03 -8.61 -3.98
C HIS A 375 -0.11 -10.12 -4.08
N PHE A 376 0.81 -10.85 -3.46
CA PHE A 376 0.86 -12.31 -3.40
C PHE A 376 0.86 -12.97 -4.78
N ALA A 377 0.26 -14.14 -5.00
CA ALA A 377 0.40 -14.87 -6.25
C ALA A 377 -0.45 -14.29 -7.39
N ALA A 378 0.12 -14.24 -8.60
CA ALA A 378 -0.60 -14.04 -9.85
C ALA A 378 0.21 -14.62 -11.03
N PRO A 379 -0.44 -14.93 -12.16
CA PRO A 379 -1.89 -14.93 -12.38
C PRO A 379 -2.59 -16.09 -11.64
N ILE A 380 -3.87 -15.91 -11.31
CA ILE A 380 -4.70 -16.94 -10.66
C ILE A 380 -5.71 -17.44 -11.68
N ASN A 381 -5.84 -18.76 -11.83
CA ASN A 381 -6.91 -19.37 -12.62
C ASN A 381 -8.20 -19.39 -11.81
N ALA A 382 -8.94 -18.29 -11.83
CA ALA A 382 -10.16 -18.06 -11.07
C ALA A 382 -11.19 -17.33 -11.93
N GLY A 383 -12.45 -17.72 -11.80
CA GLY A 383 -13.57 -17.13 -12.50
C GLY A 383 -14.51 -16.36 -11.56
N ARG A 384 -15.69 -16.04 -12.08
CA ARG A 384 -16.72 -15.27 -11.36
C ARG A 384 -17.18 -15.93 -10.06
N SER A 385 -17.31 -17.24 -10.04
CA SER A 385 -17.71 -18.00 -8.86
C SER A 385 -16.69 -17.89 -7.73
N ASP A 386 -15.40 -18.06 -8.05
CA ASP A 386 -14.31 -17.95 -7.08
C ASP A 386 -14.21 -16.51 -6.55
N PHE A 387 -14.37 -15.54 -7.45
CA PHE A 387 -14.39 -14.13 -7.08
C PHE A 387 -15.52 -13.81 -6.11
N LEU A 388 -16.76 -14.18 -6.42
CA LEU A 388 -17.91 -13.96 -5.53
C LEU A 388 -17.75 -14.72 -4.20
N ALA A 389 -17.19 -15.92 -4.21
CA ALA A 389 -16.93 -16.70 -3.00
C ALA A 389 -15.97 -15.99 -2.03
N ALA A 390 -14.97 -15.26 -2.55
CA ALA A 390 -14.07 -14.46 -1.71
C ALA A 390 -14.82 -13.36 -0.92
N PHE A 391 -15.97 -12.90 -1.42
CA PHE A 391 -16.82 -11.88 -0.81
C PHE A 391 -18.05 -12.45 -0.06
N ALA A 392 -18.14 -13.77 0.14
CA ALA A 392 -19.30 -14.41 0.77
C ALA A 392 -19.62 -13.87 2.19
N PHE A 393 -18.65 -13.24 2.87
CA PHE A 393 -18.88 -12.58 4.15
C PHE A 393 -19.90 -11.42 4.08
N LEU A 394 -20.14 -10.84 2.89
CA LEU A 394 -21.14 -9.79 2.72
C LEU A 394 -22.56 -10.31 2.99
N ASP A 395 -22.83 -11.59 2.71
CA ASP A 395 -24.15 -12.19 2.92
C ASP A 395 -24.53 -12.18 4.41
N GLU A 396 -23.53 -12.34 5.31
CA GLU A 396 -23.72 -12.22 6.77
C GLU A 396 -23.98 -10.78 7.22
N LEU A 397 -23.39 -9.79 6.55
CA LEU A 397 -23.50 -8.38 6.90
C LEU A 397 -24.81 -7.76 6.40
N LEU A 398 -25.27 -8.16 5.21
CA LEU A 398 -26.46 -7.61 4.55
C LEU A 398 -27.75 -8.37 4.90
N GLY A 399 -27.64 -9.63 5.31
CA GLY A 399 -28.78 -10.50 5.60
C GLY A 399 -29.65 -10.79 4.37
N GLU A 400 -30.78 -11.48 4.57
CA GLU A 400 -31.63 -11.97 3.48
C GLU A 400 -32.33 -10.85 2.66
N ARG A 401 -32.42 -9.62 3.19
CA ARG A 401 -33.19 -8.53 2.55
C ARG A 401 -32.52 -7.93 1.32
N TYR A 402 -31.20 -8.07 1.18
CA TYR A 402 -30.47 -7.56 0.01
C TYR A 402 -30.39 -8.61 -1.12
N VAL A 403 -30.91 -9.81 -0.88
CA VAL A 403 -30.97 -10.91 -1.87
C VAL A 403 -32.18 -10.68 -2.79
N THR A 404 -32.08 -9.74 -3.72
CA THR A 404 -33.16 -9.45 -4.70
C THR A 404 -33.24 -10.49 -5.84
N ARG A 405 -32.28 -11.42 -5.90
CA ARG A 405 -32.28 -12.61 -6.76
C ARG A 405 -31.69 -13.77 -5.97
N PRO A 406 -32.18 -15.02 -6.12
CA PRO A 406 -31.53 -16.17 -5.49
C PRO A 406 -30.08 -16.19 -5.98
N SER A 407 -29.15 -15.79 -5.12
CA SER A 407 -27.75 -15.74 -5.49
C SER A 407 -27.31 -17.18 -5.71
N LEU A 408 -26.61 -17.44 -6.81
CA LEU A 408 -25.84 -18.69 -6.92
C LEU A 408 -24.93 -18.85 -5.69
N SER A 409 -24.55 -17.76 -4.99
CA SER A 409 -23.81 -17.82 -3.72
C SER A 409 -24.54 -18.58 -2.61
N LEU A 410 -25.87 -18.52 -2.49
CA LEU A 410 -26.63 -19.28 -1.48
C LEU A 410 -26.61 -20.79 -1.75
N LEU A 411 -26.67 -21.19 -3.02
CA LEU A 411 -26.50 -22.59 -3.43
C LEU A 411 -25.06 -23.07 -3.18
N PHE A 412 -24.06 -22.24 -3.49
CA PHE A 412 -22.64 -22.56 -3.24
C PHE A 412 -22.26 -22.53 -1.75
N ALA A 413 -22.85 -21.66 -0.93
CA ALA A 413 -22.65 -21.63 0.52
C ALA A 413 -23.23 -22.87 1.24
N SER A 414 -24.23 -23.51 0.61
CA SER A 414 -24.78 -24.79 1.11
C SER A 414 -23.89 -26.00 0.76
N LEU A 415 -23.18 -25.95 -0.38
CA LEU A 415 -22.26 -27.02 -0.81
C LEU A 415 -20.84 -26.86 -0.23
N LEU A 416 -20.35 -25.62 -0.10
CA LEU A 416 -19.13 -25.24 0.61
C LEU A 416 -19.54 -24.74 2.00
N GLY A 417 -19.89 -25.69 2.87
CA GLY A 417 -20.54 -25.43 4.15
C GLY A 417 -19.90 -24.29 4.97
N LYS A 418 -20.77 -23.49 5.61
CA LYS A 418 -20.47 -22.57 6.73
C LYS A 418 -19.05 -21.99 6.71
N ALA A 419 -18.67 -21.32 5.62
CA ALA A 419 -17.44 -20.54 5.54
C ALA A 419 -17.58 -19.17 6.21
N ALA A 420 -18.29 -19.13 7.33
CA ALA A 420 -18.39 -17.99 8.22
C ALA A 420 -17.05 -17.85 8.96
N SER A 421 -16.19 -16.98 8.44
CA SER A 421 -14.80 -16.75 8.87
C SER A 421 -13.78 -17.79 8.42
N TYR A 422 -13.19 -17.57 7.24
CA TYR A 422 -11.93 -18.18 6.82
C TYR A 422 -10.72 -17.82 7.72
N PHE A 423 -10.92 -17.00 8.75
CA PHE A 423 -9.86 -16.44 9.56
C PHE A 423 -9.87 -17.04 10.97
N PRO A 424 -8.70 -17.47 11.49
CA PRO A 424 -8.59 -17.94 12.87
C PRO A 424 -9.12 -16.87 13.85
N PRO A 425 -10.10 -17.18 14.71
CA PRO A 425 -10.69 -16.19 15.61
C PRO A 425 -9.67 -15.51 16.53
N ASP A 426 -8.64 -16.23 16.95
CA ASP A 426 -7.58 -15.69 17.79
C ASP A 426 -6.71 -14.66 17.06
N ASP A 427 -6.40 -14.89 15.77
CA ASP A 427 -5.61 -13.97 14.95
C ASP A 427 -6.39 -12.70 14.61
N MET A 428 -7.72 -12.77 14.60
CA MET A 428 -8.60 -11.61 14.38
C MET A 428 -8.68 -10.66 15.59
N LYS A 429 -8.25 -11.07 16.79
CA LYS A 429 -8.43 -10.27 18.02
C LYS A 429 -7.79 -8.89 17.93
N THR A 430 -6.51 -8.81 17.56
CA THR A 430 -5.79 -7.53 17.47
C THR A 430 -6.43 -6.59 16.45
N LEU A 431 -6.78 -7.12 15.28
CA LEU A 431 -7.44 -6.34 14.23
C LEU A 431 -8.84 -5.88 14.66
N SER A 432 -9.59 -6.73 15.36
CA SER A 432 -10.93 -6.39 15.88
C SER A 432 -10.84 -5.33 16.98
N SER A 433 -9.85 -5.41 17.87
CA SER A 433 -9.60 -4.39 18.90
C SER A 433 -9.17 -3.05 18.29
N LEU A 434 -8.34 -3.09 17.24
CA LEU A 434 -7.97 -1.89 16.48
C LEU A 434 -9.20 -1.26 15.83
N ASP A 435 -10.07 -2.06 15.20
CA ASP A 435 -11.32 -1.58 14.63
C ASP A 435 -12.21 -0.92 15.70
N GLN A 436 -12.40 -1.58 16.85
CA GLN A 436 -13.16 -1.04 17.97
C GLN A 436 -12.59 0.29 18.48
N PHE A 437 -11.27 0.39 18.60
CA PHE A 437 -10.59 1.62 18.99
C PHE A 437 -10.83 2.73 17.96
N LEU A 438 -10.59 2.47 16.68
CA LEU A 438 -10.80 3.44 15.59
C LEU A 438 -12.26 3.90 15.50
N VAL A 439 -13.21 3.00 15.73
CA VAL A 439 -14.63 3.33 15.85
C VAL A 439 -14.89 4.21 17.08
N SER A 440 -14.29 3.89 18.23
CA SER A 440 -14.50 4.64 19.47
C SER A 440 -13.99 6.08 19.41
N VAL A 441 -12.91 6.33 18.67
CA VAL A 441 -12.34 7.68 18.46
C VAL A 441 -12.95 8.39 17.24
N GLY A 442 -13.95 7.79 16.57
CA GLY A 442 -14.62 8.35 15.40
C GLY A 442 -13.77 8.38 14.11
N ALA A 443 -12.61 7.72 14.11
CA ALA A 443 -11.70 7.62 12.97
C ALA A 443 -12.25 6.74 11.85
N VAL A 444 -13.12 5.77 12.18
CA VAL A 444 -13.75 4.84 11.23
C VAL A 444 -15.23 4.64 11.56
N LYS A 445 -16.08 4.43 10.55
CA LYS A 445 -17.49 4.12 10.75
C LYS A 445 -17.69 2.81 11.52
N LYS A 446 -18.81 2.71 12.24
CA LYS A 446 -19.23 1.43 12.84
C LYS A 446 -19.43 0.40 11.73
N THR A 447 -18.98 -0.82 12.00
CA THR A 447 -19.27 -1.98 11.15
C THR A 447 -20.78 -2.14 11.04
N VAL A 448 -21.28 -2.31 9.81
CA VAL A 448 -22.70 -2.59 9.60
C VAL A 448 -22.98 -3.98 10.14
N SER A 449 -23.86 -4.09 11.14
CA SER A 449 -24.28 -5.37 11.68
C SER A 449 -25.65 -5.74 11.11
N GLY A 450 -25.74 -6.87 10.42
CA GLY A 450 -26.95 -7.38 9.78
C GLY A 450 -28.08 -7.79 10.74
N ARG A 451 -27.92 -7.67 12.07
CA ARG A 451 -28.96 -8.01 13.05
C ARG A 451 -29.66 -6.76 13.60
N LYS A 452 -30.57 -6.19 12.81
CA LYS A 452 -31.81 -5.62 13.39
C LYS A 452 -32.83 -6.74 13.51
N GLN A 453 -32.73 -7.51 14.60
CA GLN A 453 -33.85 -8.33 15.07
C GLN A 453 -34.91 -7.33 15.56
N ARG A 454 -35.80 -6.87 14.66
CA ARG A 454 -37.04 -6.22 15.09
C ARG A 454 -37.82 -7.29 15.84
N LEU A 455 -37.79 -7.23 17.17
CA LEU A 455 -38.87 -7.75 17.99
C LEU A 455 -40.16 -7.17 17.40
N ARG A 456 -40.94 -8.03 16.75
CA ARG A 456 -42.36 -7.77 16.56
C ARG A 456 -42.96 -7.91 17.96
N ILE A 457 -43.32 -6.77 18.56
CA ILE A 457 -44.38 -6.72 19.56
C ILE A 457 -45.66 -6.46 18.79
#